data_AF-A0A160IK68-F1
#
_entry.id   AF-A0A160IK68-F1
#
_cell.length_a   1.000
_cell.length_b   1.000
_cell.length_c   1.000
_cell.angle_alpha   90.00
_cell.angle_beta   90.00
_cell.angle_gamma   90.00
#
_symmetry.space_group_name_H-M   'P 1'
#
loop_
_entity.id
_entity.type
_entity.pdbx_description
1 polymer ?
#
loop_
_entity_poly.entity_id
_entity_poly.type
_entity_poly.pdbx_seq_one_letter_code
_entity_poly.pdbx_strand_id
1 'polypeptide(L)'
;MISVPQYRFIRLITGNEILDVDIFLFTDKTTVVVSMLYYKHEHIIMSSQTAPDRKTALKNAFHAFYETKFIYDQKHLSAIN
;
A
#
# COMPACT_ATOMS: atom_id res chain seq x y z
N MET A 1 -7.32 19.46 21.07
CA MET A 1 -8.19 18.34 20.67
C MET A 1 -7.33 17.41 19.82
N ILE A 2 -7.06 16.18 20.25
CA ILE A 2 -6.29 15.22 19.44
C ILE A 2 -7.29 14.61 18.47
N SER A 3 -7.11 14.84 17.17
CA SER A 3 -7.95 14.19 16.17
C SER A 3 -7.57 12.70 16.11
N VAL A 4 -8.56 11.82 16.25
CA VAL A 4 -8.34 10.39 16.04
C VAL A 4 -8.62 10.13 14.55
N PRO A 5 -7.65 9.60 13.79
CA PRO A 5 -7.89 9.33 12.37
C PRO A 5 -8.97 8.27 12.21
N GLN A 6 -9.82 8.45 11.20
CA GLN A 6 -10.69 7.36 10.76
C GLN A 6 -9.83 6.31 10.06
N TYR A 7 -9.86 5.08 10.57
CA TYR A 7 -9.09 3.97 10.04
C TYR A 7 -9.97 3.01 9.24
N ARG A 8 -9.46 2.54 8.09
CA ARG A 8 -10.03 1.43 7.34
C ARG A 8 -8.94 0.47 6.92
N PHE A 9 -9.26 -0.81 6.98
CA PHE A 9 -8.38 -1.90 6.57
C PHE A 9 -9.02 -2.70 5.44
N ILE A 10 -8.22 -3.08 4.45
CA ILE A 10 -8.61 -3.98 3.37
C ILE A 10 -7.49 -4.99 3.17
N ARG A 11 -7.81 -6.28 3.23
CA ARG A 11 -6.89 -7.36 2.83
C ARG A 11 -7.35 -7.94 1.50
N LEU A 12 -6.45 -7.96 0.52
CA LEU A 12 -6.63 -8.64 -0.75
C LEU A 12 -5.75 -9.90 -0.76
N ILE A 13 -6.32 -11.03 -1.20
CA ILE A 13 -5.63 -12.32 -1.25
C ILE A 13 -5.76 -12.86 -2.66
N THR A 14 -4.63 -13.14 -3.32
CA THR A 14 -4.59 -13.70 -4.68
C THR A 14 -3.59 -14.84 -4.72
N GLY A 15 -4.08 -16.08 -4.69
CA GLY A 15 -3.21 -17.27 -4.59
C GLY A 15 -2.38 -17.24 -3.31
N ASN A 16 -1.05 -17.23 -3.45
CA ASN A 16 -0.10 -17.17 -2.34
C ASN A 16 0.36 -15.74 -2.00
N GLU A 17 -0.27 -14.73 -2.61
CA GLU A 17 0.07 -13.33 -2.41
C GLU A 17 -0.98 -12.64 -1.52
N ILE A 18 -0.53 -11.87 -0.54
CA ILE A 18 -1.39 -11.07 0.35
C ILE A 18 -1.03 -9.61 0.18
N LEU A 19 -2.02 -8.73 0.04
CA LEU A 19 -1.87 -7.27 0.07
C LEU A 19 -2.78 -6.68 1.14
N ASP A 20 -2.18 -6.18 2.20
CA ASP A 20 -2.84 -5.40 3.24
C ASP A 20 -2.81 -3.92 2.86
N VAL A 21 -3.96 -3.25 2.96
CA VAL A 21 -4.12 -1.83 2.66
C VAL A 21 -4.74 -1.14 3.88
N ASP A 22 -3.95 -0.30 4.52
CA ASP A 22 -4.34 0.55 5.63
C ASP A 22 -4.65 1.95 5.11
N ILE A 23 -5.82 2.50 5.46
CA ILE A 23 -6.25 3.84 5.07
C ILE A 23 -6.54 4.64 6.34
N PHE A 24 -5.77 5.71 6.55
CA PHE A 24 -5.96 6.66 7.64
C PHE A 24 -6.47 7.98 7.08
N LEU A 25 -7.64 8.42 7.52
CA LEU A 25 -8.24 9.69 7.16
C LEU A 25 -8.18 10.64 8.36
N PHE A 26 -7.35 11.68 8.23
CA PHE A 26 -7.19 12.73 9.21
C PHE A 26 -8.12 13.90 8.86
N THR A 27 -9.22 14.02 9.60
CA THR A 27 -10.29 15.01 9.35
C THR A 27 -9.87 16.44 9.65
N ASP A 28 -8.83 16.65 10.46
CA ASP A 28 -8.29 17.96 10.84
C ASP A 28 -7.32 18.56 9.82
N LYS A 29 -6.75 17.74 8.93
CA LYS A 29 -5.64 18.13 8.05
C LYS A 29 -5.88 17.88 6.58
N THR A 30 -7.12 17.55 6.18
CA THR A 30 -7.43 17.10 4.80
C THR A 30 -6.35 16.14 4.30
N THR A 31 -5.99 15.15 5.12
CA THR A 31 -4.84 14.29 4.84
C THR A 31 -5.31 12.84 4.87
N VAL A 32 -5.06 12.12 3.78
CA VAL A 32 -5.28 10.69 3.69
C VAL A 32 -3.94 10.01 3.52
N VAL A 33 -3.64 9.07 4.41
CA VAL A 33 -2.48 8.20 4.31
C VAL A 33 -2.98 6.82 3.89
N VAL A 34 -2.40 6.26 2.84
CA VAL A 34 -2.65 4.89 2.40
C VAL A 34 -1.34 4.14 2.51
N SER A 35 -1.28 3.13 3.39
CA SER A 35 -0.16 2.21 3.50
C SER A 35 -0.54 0.86 2.92
N MET A 36 0.41 0.22 2.25
CA MET A 36 0.25 -1.06 1.59
C MET A 36 1.38 -1.99 2.04
N LEU A 37 1.04 -3.16 2.56
CA LEU A 37 1.99 -4.22 2.89
C LEU A 37 1.68 -5.44 2.04
N TYR A 38 2.63 -5.82 1.20
CA TYR A 38 2.52 -6.96 0.32
C TYR A 38 3.44 -8.08 0.75
N TYR A 39 2.87 -9.26 0.89
CA TYR A 39 3.55 -10.46 1.35
C TYR A 39 3.63 -11.45 0.20
N LYS A 40 4.84 -11.84 -0.18
CA LYS A 40 5.10 -12.89 -1.16
C LYS A 40 6.36 -13.66 -0.79
N HIS A 41 6.20 -14.96 -0.55
CA HIS A 41 7.26 -15.82 -0.02
C HIS A 41 7.87 -15.24 1.28
N GLU A 42 9.19 -15.03 1.33
CA GLU A 42 9.92 -14.49 2.49
C GLU A 42 10.10 -12.97 2.44
N HIS A 43 9.42 -12.28 1.51
CA HIS A 43 9.60 -10.86 1.28
C HIS A 43 8.33 -10.06 1.59
N ILE A 44 8.56 -8.88 2.16
CA ILE A 44 7.53 -7.87 2.44
C ILE A 44 7.87 -6.63 1.64
N ILE A 45 6.93 -6.17 0.80
CA ILE A 45 7.02 -4.88 0.11
C ILE A 45 6.10 -3.90 0.82
N MET A 46 6.64 -2.75 1.20
CA MET A 46 5.87 -1.69 1.85
C MET A 46 5.82 -0.44 0.96
N SER A 47 4.64 0.14 0.84
CA SER A 47 4.42 1.44 0.20
C SER A 47 3.53 2.29 1.08
N SER A 48 3.79 3.60 1.16
CA SER A 48 2.93 4.54 1.86
C SER A 48 2.85 5.84 1.09
N GLN A 49 1.64 6.35 0.90
CA GLN A 49 1.39 7.58 0.17
C GLN A 49 0.40 8.46 0.91
N THR A 50 0.65 9.77 0.82
CA THR A 50 -0.17 10.80 1.48
C THR A 50 -0.75 11.73 0.42
N ALA A 51 -2.04 12.03 0.49
CA ALA A 51 -2.69 12.97 -0.43
C ALA A 51 -3.87 13.70 0.25
N PRO A 52 -4.36 14.82 -0.34
CA PRO A 52 -5.43 15.60 0.27
C PRO A 52 -6.81 14.93 0.23
N ASP A 53 -6.99 13.94 -0.64
CA ASP A 53 -8.23 13.19 -0.78
C ASP A 53 -7.96 11.69 -0.96
N ARG A 54 -8.98 10.89 -0.65
CA ARG A 54 -8.89 9.43 -0.66
C ARG A 54 -8.59 8.85 -2.04
N LYS A 55 -9.16 9.43 -3.10
CA LYS A 55 -9.01 8.91 -4.46
C LYS A 55 -7.57 9.10 -4.94
N THR A 56 -7.01 10.27 -4.71
CA THR A 56 -5.61 10.57 -5.07
C THR A 56 -4.63 9.74 -4.24
N ALA A 57 -4.86 9.62 -2.92
CA ALA A 57 -3.99 8.82 -2.05
C ALA A 57 -3.96 7.35 -2.48
N LEU A 58 -5.13 6.76 -2.75
CA LEU A 58 -5.21 5.38 -3.26
C LEU A 58 -4.51 5.23 -4.60
N LYS A 59 -4.76 6.14 -5.55
CA LYS A 59 -4.13 6.08 -6.88
C LYS A 59 -2.61 6.10 -6.78
N ASN A 60 -2.06 7.04 -5.99
CA ASN A 60 -0.62 7.16 -5.80
C ASN A 60 -0.04 5.93 -5.09
N ALA A 61 -0.73 5.41 -4.06
CA ALA A 61 -0.31 4.23 -3.33
C ALA A 61 -0.24 3.00 -4.23
N PHE A 62 -1.29 2.74 -5.01
CA PHE A 62 -1.30 1.63 -5.96
C PHE A 62 -0.24 1.79 -7.06
N HIS A 63 -0.04 3.00 -7.59
CA HIS A 63 1.01 3.25 -8.58
C HIS A 63 2.40 2.90 -8.02
N ALA A 64 2.77 3.51 -6.89
CA ALA A 64 4.06 3.26 -6.24
C ALA A 64 4.24 1.79 -5.83
N PHE A 65 3.16 1.15 -5.36
CA PHE A 65 3.16 -0.27 -5.04
C PHE A 65 3.45 -1.13 -6.28
N TYR A 66 2.73 -0.93 -7.38
CA TYR A 66 2.92 -1.73 -8.60
C TYR A 66 4.29 -1.51 -9.25
N GLU A 67 4.83 -0.29 -9.22
CA GLU A 67 6.21 -0.04 -9.67
C GLU A 67 7.22 -0.83 -8.82
N THR A 68 7.07 -0.79 -7.50
CA THR A 68 7.98 -1.51 -6.58
C THR A 68 7.84 -3.02 -6.74
N LYS A 69 6.59 -3.52 -6.84
CA LYS A 69 6.28 -4.93 -7.08
C LYS A 69 6.88 -5.40 -8.41
N PHE A 70 6.75 -4.61 -9.47
CA PHE A 70 7.31 -4.94 -10.77
C PHE A 70 8.83 -5.09 -10.73
N ILE A 71 9.54 -4.15 -10.09
CA ILE A 71 10.99 -4.24 -9.90
C ILE A 71 11.37 -5.47 -9.08
N TYR A 72 10.63 -5.76 -8.01
CA TYR A 72 10.84 -6.95 -7.20
C TYR A 72 10.67 -8.23 -8.02
N ASP A 73 9.54 -8.37 -8.72
CA ASP A 73 9.25 -9.54 -9.54
C ASP A 73 10.32 -9.73 -10.63
N GLN A 74 10.80 -8.65 -11.29
CA GLN A 74 11.89 -8.75 -12.27
C GLN A 74 13.18 -9.33 -11.66
N LYS A 75 13.61 -8.84 -10.49
CA LYS A 75 14.84 -9.30 -9.82
C LYS A 75 14.78 -10.76 -9.40
N HIS A 76 13.61 -11.23 -8.99
CA HIS A 76 13.43 -12.59 -8.47
C HIS A 76 13.06 -13.59 -9.57
N LEU A 77 12.49 -13.13 -10.69
CA LEU A 77 12.35 -13.94 -11.90
C LEU A 77 13.70 -14.16 -12.60
N SER A 78 14.59 -13.16 -12.60
CA SER A 78 15.94 -13.31 -13.15
C SER A 78 16.88 -14.18 -12.31
N ALA A 79 16.53 -14.47 -11.05
CA ALA A 79 17.32 -15.31 -10.16
C ALA A 79 16.96 -16.81 -10.27
N ILE A 80 15.87 -17.13 -10.97
CA ILE A 80 15.36 -18.50 -11.13
C ILE A 80 15.73 -19.09 -12.51
N ASN A 81 16.22 -18.26 -13.45
CA ASN A 81 16.77 -18.67 -14.75
C ASN A 81 18.29 -18.61 -14.74
#